data_AF-A0A6P6X1C3-F1
#
_entry.id   AF-A0A6P6X1C3-F1
#
_cell.length_a   1.000
_cell.length_b   1.000
_cell.length_c   1.000
_cell.angle_alpha   90.00
_cell.angle_beta   90.00
_cell.angle_gamma   90.00
#
_symmetry.space_group_name_H-M   'P 1'
#
loop_
_entity.id
_entity.type
_entity.pdbx_description
1 polymer ?
#
loop_
_entity_poly.entity_id
_entity_poly.type
_entity_poly.pdbx_seq_one_letter_code
_entity_poly.pdbx_strand_id
1 'polypeptide(L)'
;MISLAFFKASFLLQISIIASFLLAAYAGNFYQDVAQNFGDQRFKILEGGQLLTLSLDKTSGSGFQSKNEYLFGRFDMQLKLIPGNSADDWATQGGRVETDWTLAPFTVSYRNFNVNGCVKVPGSSACGSTNSLNNDQAWQTQGLDAKGRNRI
;
A
#
# COMPACT_ATOMS: atom_id res chain seq x y z
N MET A 1 8.17 -14.39 -51.99
CA MET A 1 7.65 -15.44 -51.09
C MET A 1 8.04 -15.06 -49.67
N ILE A 2 7.09 -14.61 -48.84
CA ILE A 2 7.37 -14.35 -47.42
C ILE A 2 7.56 -15.73 -46.78
N SER A 3 8.80 -16.05 -46.41
CA SER A 3 9.12 -17.36 -45.84
C SER A 3 8.34 -17.58 -44.55
N LEU A 4 7.87 -18.80 -44.32
CA LEU A 4 7.17 -19.24 -43.10
C LEU A 4 7.98 -18.90 -41.82
N ALA A 5 9.31 -18.77 -41.95
CA ALA A 5 10.19 -18.30 -40.89
C ALA A 5 9.89 -16.86 -40.44
N PHE A 6 9.51 -15.96 -41.34
CA PHE A 6 9.16 -14.57 -41.01
C PHE A 6 7.86 -14.49 -40.21
N PHE A 7 6.85 -15.30 -40.56
CA PHE A 7 5.59 -15.35 -39.81
C PHE A 7 5.78 -15.91 -38.40
N LYS A 8 6.63 -16.94 -38.22
CA LYS A 8 6.98 -17.47 -36.90
C LYS A 8 7.74 -16.46 -36.03
N ALA A 9 8.73 -15.76 -36.61
CA ALA A 9 9.52 -14.76 -35.89
C ALA A 9 8.66 -13.58 -35.42
N SER A 10 7.74 -13.09 -36.26
CA SER A 10 6.80 -12.02 -35.90
C SER A 10 5.85 -12.44 -34.77
N PHE A 11 5.29 -13.66 -34.85
CA PHE A 11 4.39 -14.18 -33.82
C PHE A 11 5.09 -14.34 -32.45
N LEU A 12 6.34 -14.82 -32.45
CA LEU A 12 7.15 -14.92 -31.22
C LEU A 12 7.51 -13.54 -30.65
N LEU A 13 7.80 -12.56 -31.51
CA LEU A 13 8.08 -11.19 -31.07
C LEU A 13 6.84 -10.55 -30.41
N GLN A 14 5.65 -10.77 -30.98
CA GLN A 14 4.40 -10.26 -30.40
C GLN A 14 4.06 -10.93 -29.07
N ILE A 15 4.27 -12.25 -28.94
CA ILE A 15 4.11 -12.94 -27.65
C ILE A 15 5.08 -12.39 -26.61
N SER A 16 6.34 -12.14 -26.98
CA SER A 16 7.33 -11.56 -26.07
C SER A 16 6.95 -10.15 -25.61
N ILE A 17 6.38 -9.33 -26.48
CA ILE A 17 5.91 -7.97 -26.16
C ILE A 17 4.67 -8.03 -25.25
N ILE A 18 3.74 -8.96 -25.49
CA ILE A 18 2.55 -9.15 -24.64
C ILE A 18 2.95 -9.68 -23.25
N ALA A 19 3.92 -10.60 -23.17
CA ALA A 19 4.42 -11.12 -21.90
C ALA A 19 5.12 -10.05 -21.04
N SER A 20 5.83 -9.10 -21.65
CA SER A 20 6.42 -7.97 -20.93
C SER A 20 5.38 -6.94 -20.47
N PHE A 21 4.22 -6.82 -21.14
CA PHE A 21 3.07 -6.06 -20.62
C PHE A 21 2.33 -6.78 -19.48
N LEU A 22 2.36 -8.11 -19.41
CA LEU A 22 1.76 -8.89 -18.31
C LEU A 22 2.62 -8.89 -17.03
N LEU A 23 3.90 -8.55 -17.14
CA LEU A 23 4.79 -8.27 -15.99
C LEU A 23 4.65 -6.84 -15.47
N ALA A 24 3.68 -6.07 -15.96
CA ALA A 24 3.37 -4.75 -15.41
C ALA A 24 2.99 -4.88 -13.93
N ALA A 25 3.91 -4.41 -13.08
CA ALA A 25 3.82 -4.16 -11.65
C ALA A 25 2.55 -4.70 -10.95
N TYR A 26 2.70 -5.77 -10.18
CA TYR A 26 1.81 -6.05 -9.05
C TYR A 26 2.05 -4.97 -7.98
N ALA A 27 1.51 -3.77 -8.21
CA ALA A 27 1.24 -2.83 -7.13
C ALA A 27 -0.06 -3.30 -6.48
N GLY A 28 -0.06 -3.48 -5.15
CA GLY A 28 -1.26 -3.87 -4.42
C GLY A 28 -2.43 -2.95 -4.74
N ASN A 29 -3.64 -3.51 -4.82
CA ASN A 29 -4.83 -2.81 -5.24
C ASN A 29 -5.70 -2.54 -4.02
N PHE A 30 -5.91 -1.27 -3.68
CA PHE A 30 -6.66 -0.89 -2.49
C PHE A 30 -8.08 -1.47 -2.45
N TYR A 31 -8.72 -1.75 -3.59
CA TYR A 31 -10.03 -2.41 -3.59
C TYR A 31 -9.98 -3.84 -3.05
N GLN A 32 -8.85 -4.51 -3.16
CA GLN A 32 -8.66 -5.88 -2.70
C GLN A 32 -8.15 -5.92 -1.26
N ASP A 33 -7.26 -4.99 -0.90
CA ASP A 33 -6.43 -5.13 0.30
C ASP A 33 -6.97 -4.39 1.53
N VAL A 34 -7.75 -3.33 1.34
CA VAL A 34 -8.24 -2.49 2.46
C VAL A 34 -9.75 -2.26 2.38
N ALA A 35 -10.32 -1.95 3.53
CA ALA A 35 -11.70 -1.50 3.66
C ALA A 35 -11.72 -0.17 4.42
N GLN A 36 -12.76 0.62 4.16
CA GLN A 36 -13.05 1.80 4.96
C GLN A 36 -13.33 1.39 6.41
N ASN A 37 -12.68 2.06 7.36
CA ASN A 37 -12.96 1.92 8.78
C ASN A 37 -13.97 3.00 9.22
N PHE A 38 -13.70 4.26 8.89
CA PHE A 38 -14.61 5.39 9.14
C PHE A 38 -14.41 6.51 8.11
N GLY A 39 -15.36 7.46 8.06
CA GLY A 39 -15.21 8.72 7.33
C GLY A 39 -16.15 8.95 6.16
N ASP A 40 -17.20 8.14 5.98
CA ASP A 40 -18.17 8.25 4.87
C ASP A 40 -17.49 8.51 3.51
N GLN A 41 -17.80 9.64 2.88
CA GLN A 41 -17.25 10.09 1.59
C GLN A 41 -15.79 10.61 1.64
N ARG A 42 -15.17 10.66 2.81
CA ARG A 42 -13.79 11.14 3.04
C ARG A 42 -12.74 10.04 2.84
N PHE A 43 -13.17 8.80 2.63
CA PHE A 43 -12.33 7.70 2.16
C PHE A 43 -12.59 7.51 0.66
N LYS A 44 -11.55 7.63 -0.18
CA LYS A 44 -11.71 7.44 -1.62
C LYS A 44 -10.61 6.55 -2.16
N ILE A 45 -11.00 5.56 -2.96
CA ILE A 45 -10.10 4.79 -3.80
C ILE A 45 -10.28 5.28 -5.24
N LEU A 46 -9.20 5.78 -5.82
CA LEU A 46 -9.12 6.41 -7.12
C LEU A 46 -8.16 5.64 -8.03
N GLU A 47 -8.06 6.05 -9.30
CA GLU A 47 -7.10 5.51 -10.27
C GLU A 47 -7.17 3.97 -10.39
N GLY A 48 -8.39 3.41 -10.36
CA GLY A 48 -8.59 1.96 -10.49
C GLY A 48 -8.02 1.13 -9.34
N GLY A 49 -7.82 1.72 -8.16
CA GLY A 49 -7.32 1.01 -6.98
C GLY A 49 -5.87 1.31 -6.61
N GLN A 50 -5.21 2.23 -7.34
CA GLN A 50 -3.79 2.54 -7.14
C GLN A 50 -3.54 3.73 -6.21
N LEU A 51 -4.58 4.52 -5.92
CA LEU A 51 -4.50 5.69 -5.06
C LEU A 51 -5.61 5.66 -4.02
N LEU A 52 -5.24 5.75 -2.75
CA LEU A 52 -6.18 5.93 -1.66
C LEU A 52 -5.99 7.33 -1.07
N THR A 53 -7.07 8.08 -0.90
CA THR A 53 -7.05 9.37 -0.23
C THR A 53 -7.92 9.36 1.02
N LEU A 54 -7.41 10.01 2.07
CA LEU A 54 -8.12 10.29 3.30
C LEU A 54 -8.18 11.81 3.47
N SER A 55 -9.33 12.33 3.89
CA SER A 55 -9.50 13.75 4.17
C SER A 55 -9.99 13.99 5.59
N LEU A 56 -9.47 15.06 6.20
CA LEU A 56 -9.86 15.56 7.51
C LEU A 56 -10.43 16.97 7.37
N ASP A 57 -11.58 17.20 8.01
CA ASP A 57 -12.18 18.52 8.17
C ASP A 57 -12.70 18.68 9.62
N LYS A 58 -13.24 19.87 9.92
CA LYS A 58 -13.68 20.23 11.27
C LYS A 58 -14.77 19.29 11.83
N THR A 59 -15.47 18.58 10.97
CA THR A 59 -16.54 17.66 11.33
C THR A 59 -16.02 16.27 11.65
N SER A 60 -15.10 15.74 10.83
CA SER A 60 -14.56 14.39 10.98
C SER A 60 -13.34 14.14 10.10
N GLY A 61 -12.65 13.03 10.36
CA GLY A 61 -11.61 12.46 9.52
C GLY A 61 -12.08 11.26 8.70
N SER A 62 -11.11 10.52 8.18
CA SER A 62 -11.33 9.19 7.62
C SER A 62 -10.18 8.25 7.94
N GLY A 63 -10.46 6.96 7.84
CA GLY A 63 -9.48 5.91 8.07
C GLY A 63 -9.82 4.64 7.33
N PHE A 64 -8.80 3.80 7.15
CA PHE A 64 -8.93 2.49 6.54
C PHE A 64 -8.31 1.43 7.43
N GLN A 65 -8.68 0.18 7.18
CA GLN A 65 -8.09 -0.99 7.78
C GLN A 65 -7.79 -2.02 6.70
N SER A 66 -6.78 -2.87 6.91
CA SER A 66 -6.58 -4.04 6.06
C SER A 66 -7.77 -4.98 6.17
N LYS A 67 -8.15 -5.63 5.08
CA LYS A 67 -9.21 -6.66 5.13
C LYS A 67 -8.76 -7.94 5.82
N ASN A 68 -7.46 -8.23 5.74
CA ASN A 68 -6.85 -9.37 6.39
C ASN A 68 -6.22 -8.95 7.72
N GLU A 69 -6.31 -9.84 8.71
CA GLU A 69 -5.50 -9.80 9.92
C GLU A 69 -4.20 -10.58 9.68
N TYR A 70 -3.08 -10.07 10.18
CA TYR A 70 -1.77 -10.68 10.04
C TYR A 70 -1.15 -10.94 11.42
N LEU A 71 -0.58 -12.12 11.63
CA LEU A 71 0.15 -12.43 12.87
C LEU A 71 1.52 -11.74 12.90
N PHE A 72 2.18 -11.70 11.74
CA PHE A 72 3.45 -11.02 11.50
C PHE A 72 3.58 -10.75 10.00
N GLY A 73 4.35 -9.73 9.64
CA GLY A 73 4.51 -9.32 8.24
C GLY A 73 5.41 -8.12 8.09
N ARG A 74 5.89 -7.93 6.88
CA ARG A 74 6.43 -6.67 6.39
C ARG A 74 5.32 -5.91 5.66
N PHE A 75 5.13 -4.66 6.06
CA PHE A 75 4.14 -3.76 5.49
C PHE A 75 4.88 -2.60 4.84
N ASP A 76 4.73 -2.46 3.53
CA ASP A 76 5.28 -1.34 2.77
C ASP A 76 4.13 -0.47 2.24
N MET A 77 4.32 0.85 2.30
CA MET A 77 3.34 1.83 1.83
C MET A 77 4.07 3.13 1.47
N GLN A 78 3.60 3.81 0.43
CA GLN A 78 4.01 5.17 0.13
C GLN A 78 2.96 6.14 0.66
N LEU A 79 3.39 7.09 1.49
CA LEU A 79 2.54 8.13 2.07
C LEU A 79 3.00 9.51 1.59
N LYS A 80 2.05 10.29 1.06
CA LYS A 80 2.23 11.72 0.82
C LYS A 80 1.41 12.51 1.85
N LEU A 81 2.13 13.21 2.72
CA LEU A 81 1.55 14.06 3.76
C LEU A 81 1.05 15.40 3.20
N ILE A 82 0.11 16.00 3.92
CA ILE A 82 -0.24 17.41 3.77
C ILE A 82 0.89 18.29 4.32
N PRO A 83 1.13 19.47 3.73
CA PRO A 83 1.89 20.51 4.41
C PRO A 83 1.03 21.15 5.52
N GLY A 84 1.64 21.50 6.66
CA GLY A 84 0.98 22.25 7.74
C GLY A 84 0.49 21.41 8.92
N ASN A 85 -0.31 22.02 9.79
CA ASN A 85 -0.80 21.46 11.06
C ASN A 85 -2.23 20.96 10.93
N SER A 86 -2.51 19.77 11.46
CA SER A 86 -3.83 19.13 11.37
C SER A 86 -4.22 18.34 12.61
N ALA A 87 -3.54 18.55 13.74
CA ALA A 87 -3.86 17.93 15.02
C ALA A 87 -3.44 18.85 16.19
N ASP A 88 -4.39 19.05 17.12
CA ASP A 88 -4.34 20.13 18.10
C ASP A 88 -3.60 19.70 19.36
N ASP A 89 -4.25 18.94 20.25
CA ASP A 89 -3.87 18.81 21.68
C ASP A 89 -2.44 18.33 22.00
N TRP A 90 -1.70 17.78 21.04
CA TRP A 90 -0.34 17.29 21.28
C TRP A 90 0.56 17.35 20.04
N ALA A 91 0.00 17.32 18.84
CA ALA A 91 0.77 16.95 17.66
C ALA A 91 1.74 18.05 17.21
N THR A 92 1.42 19.32 17.42
CA THR A 92 2.24 20.42 16.93
C THR A 92 2.68 21.32 18.09
N GLN A 93 3.99 21.35 18.33
CA GLN A 93 4.61 22.02 19.46
C GLN A 93 4.02 21.63 20.83
N GLY A 94 3.64 20.35 20.99
CA GLY A 94 3.01 19.85 22.22
C GLY A 94 1.61 20.41 22.47
N GLY A 95 0.91 20.78 21.40
CA GLY A 95 -0.46 21.32 21.44
C GLY A 95 -0.58 22.83 21.59
N ARG A 96 0.50 23.56 21.32
CA ARG A 96 0.49 25.03 21.34
C ARG A 96 0.06 25.65 20.03
N VAL A 97 0.00 24.86 18.96
CA VAL A 97 -0.49 25.33 17.67
C VAL A 97 -1.73 24.53 17.30
N GLU A 98 -2.86 25.23 17.26
CA GLU A 98 -4.12 24.64 16.82
C GLU A 98 -4.18 24.54 15.30
N THR A 99 -5.04 23.66 14.83
CA THR A 99 -5.34 23.41 13.43
C THR A 99 -6.11 24.60 12.88
N ASP A 100 -5.59 25.18 11.81
CA ASP A 100 -6.32 26.19 11.05
C ASP A 100 -7.35 25.50 10.15
N TRP A 101 -8.56 25.32 10.67
CA TRP A 101 -9.67 24.70 9.96
C TRP A 101 -10.11 25.48 8.71
N THR A 102 -9.64 26.71 8.49
CA THR A 102 -9.90 27.44 7.23
C THR A 102 -9.17 26.83 6.03
N LEU A 103 -8.13 26.03 6.28
CA LEU A 103 -7.34 25.32 5.27
C LEU A 103 -7.90 23.92 4.94
N ALA A 104 -8.96 23.49 5.62
CA ALA A 104 -9.60 22.21 5.36
C ALA A 104 -10.32 22.19 3.98
N PRO A 105 -10.46 21.02 3.33
CA PRO A 105 -10.12 19.69 3.81
C PRO A 105 -8.64 19.34 3.63
N PHE A 106 -8.04 18.82 4.70
CA PHE A 106 -6.68 18.31 4.68
C PHE A 106 -6.66 16.90 4.08
N THR A 107 -6.05 16.72 2.91
CA THR A 107 -6.08 15.45 2.18
C THR A 107 -4.70 14.81 2.06
N VAL A 108 -4.53 13.64 2.66
CA VAL A 108 -3.34 12.80 2.49
C VAL A 108 -3.58 11.73 1.43
N SER A 109 -2.51 11.21 0.83
CA SER A 109 -2.63 10.13 -0.14
C SER A 109 -1.65 8.99 0.10
N TYR A 110 -2.12 7.79 -0.24
CA TYR A 110 -1.41 6.53 -0.08
C TYR A 110 -1.32 5.81 -1.41
N ARG A 111 -0.18 5.17 -1.66
CA ARG A 111 0.09 4.33 -2.83
C ARG A 111 0.90 3.10 -2.45
N ASN A 112 0.88 2.08 -3.31
CA ASN A 112 1.73 0.90 -3.22
C ASN A 112 1.64 0.20 -1.86
N PHE A 113 0.41 -0.04 -1.38
CA PHE A 113 0.21 -0.89 -0.21
C PHE A 113 0.63 -2.31 -0.55
N ASN A 114 1.60 -2.84 0.16
CA ASN A 114 2.10 -4.19 -0.03
C ASN A 114 2.33 -4.84 1.32
N VAL A 115 1.80 -6.05 1.49
CA VAL A 115 1.97 -6.83 2.70
C VAL A 115 2.53 -8.20 2.35
N ASN A 116 3.76 -8.45 2.77
CA ASN A 116 4.35 -9.78 2.80
C ASN A 116 4.25 -10.28 4.24
N GLY A 117 3.25 -11.12 4.53
CA GLY A 117 2.98 -11.52 5.90
C GLY A 117 2.08 -12.74 6.01
N CYS A 118 1.99 -13.24 7.23
CA CYS A 118 1.25 -14.44 7.55
C CYS A 118 -0.19 -14.09 7.97
N VAL A 119 -1.14 -14.34 7.07
CA VAL A 119 -2.56 -14.06 7.31
C VAL A 119 -3.11 -15.02 8.36
N LYS A 120 -3.71 -14.45 9.41
CA LYS A 120 -4.29 -15.19 10.53
C LYS A 120 -5.46 -16.03 10.05
N VAL A 121 -5.52 -17.28 10.52
CA VAL A 121 -6.66 -18.16 10.27
C VAL A 121 -7.64 -18.04 11.44
N PRO A 122 -8.94 -17.76 11.20
CA PRO A 122 -9.94 -17.72 12.25
C PRO A 122 -9.98 -19.02 13.05
N GLY A 123 -9.94 -18.93 14.38
CA GLY A 123 -9.97 -20.10 15.28
C GLY A 123 -8.66 -20.90 15.39
N SER A 124 -7.58 -20.45 14.75
CA SER A 124 -6.25 -21.06 14.85
C SER A 124 -5.24 -20.10 15.48
N SER A 125 -4.29 -20.63 16.25
CA SER A 125 -3.08 -19.90 16.65
C SER A 125 -2.02 -19.86 15.54
N ALA A 126 -2.27 -20.57 14.44
CA ALA A 126 -1.42 -20.58 13.26
C ALA A 126 -1.98 -19.63 12.18
N CYS A 127 -1.11 -19.21 11.28
CA CYS A 127 -1.48 -18.54 10.05
C CYS A 127 -1.52 -19.55 8.89
N GLY A 128 -2.37 -19.27 7.89
CA GLY A 128 -2.62 -20.17 6.77
C GLY A 128 -1.50 -20.08 5.74
N SER A 129 -0.95 -21.23 5.33
CA SER A 129 0.02 -21.34 4.24
C SER A 129 -0.66 -21.17 2.88
N THR A 130 -1.31 -20.04 2.63
CA THR A 130 -1.95 -19.76 1.34
C THR A 130 -1.38 -18.48 0.76
N ASN A 131 -0.30 -18.66 -0.01
CA ASN A 131 0.14 -17.79 -1.10
C ASN A 131 0.62 -16.35 -0.79
N SER A 132 1.56 -16.18 0.15
CA SER A 132 2.51 -15.05 0.06
C SER A 132 3.81 -15.23 0.86
N LEU A 133 4.13 -16.44 1.31
CA LEU A 133 5.49 -16.73 1.76
C LEU A 133 6.33 -17.06 0.51
N ASN A 134 6.61 -16.05 -0.32
CA ASN A 134 7.69 -16.16 -1.29
C ASN A 134 8.95 -16.56 -0.51
N ASN A 135 9.77 -17.44 -1.09
CA ASN A 135 10.99 -18.00 -0.49
C ASN A 135 11.97 -16.92 0.02
N ASP A 136 11.75 -15.64 -0.33
CA ASP A 136 12.44 -14.45 0.16
C ASP A 136 11.91 -13.95 1.52
N GLN A 137 11.77 -14.85 2.50
CA GLN A 137 11.51 -14.48 3.90
C GLN A 137 12.75 -13.95 4.62
N ALA A 138 13.75 -13.45 3.89
CA ALA A 138 14.96 -12.87 4.46
C ALA A 138 14.63 -11.74 5.46
N TRP A 139 13.53 -11.01 5.25
CA TRP A 139 13.07 -9.99 6.19
C TRP A 139 12.67 -10.55 7.57
N GLN A 140 12.23 -11.81 7.68
CA GLN A 140 11.83 -12.42 8.95
C GLN A 140 13.02 -12.69 9.88
N THR A 141 14.19 -12.96 9.29
CA THR A 141 15.42 -13.31 10.01
C THR A 141 16.48 -12.21 9.95
N GLN A 142 16.18 -11.09 9.28
CA GLN A 142 17.09 -9.95 9.18
C GLN A 142 17.18 -9.20 10.51
N GLY A 143 18.33 -9.31 11.17
CA GLY A 143 18.77 -8.35 12.17
C GLY A 143 19.24 -7.05 11.51
N LEU A 144 19.29 -5.95 12.28
CA LEU A 144 19.93 -4.73 11.82
C LEU A 144 21.41 -5.01 11.56
N ASP A 145 21.85 -4.85 10.31
CA ASP A 145 23.26 -4.90 9.95
C ASP A 145 24.03 -3.70 10.54
N ALA A 146 25.36 -3.71 10.44
CA ALA A 146 26.18 -2.65 11.01
C ALA A 146 25.81 -1.25 10.46
N LYS A 147 25.43 -1.16 9.19
CA LYS A 147 25.02 0.10 8.56
C LYS A 147 23.65 0.57 9.04
N GLY A 148 22.69 -0.34 9.18
CA GLY A 148 21.35 -0.07 9.70
C GLY A 148 21.39 0.38 11.15
N ARG A 149 22.27 -0.23 11.97
CA ARG A 149 22.50 0.22 13.35
C ARG A 149 23.07 1.63 13.47
N ASN A 150 23.90 2.05 12.51
CA ASN A 150 24.45 3.41 12.50
C ASN A 150 23.47 4.48 11.98
N ARG A 151 22.27 4.08 11.54
CA ARG A 151 21.24 4.99 11.00
C ARG A 151 20.09 5.27 11.98
N ILE A 152 20.06 4.57 13.11
CA ILE A 152 19.09 4.76 14.20
C ILE A 152 19.79 5.37 15.41
#